data_AF-M3FVV5-F1
#
_entry.id   AF-M3FVV5-F1
#
_cell.length_a   1.000
_cell.length_b   1.000
_cell.length_c   1.000
_cell.angle_alpha   90.00
_cell.angle_beta   90.00
_cell.angle_gamma   90.00
#
_symmetry.space_group_name_H-M   'P 1'
#
loop_
_entity.id
_entity.type
_entity.pdbx_description
1 polymer ?
#
loop_
_entity_poly.entity_id
_entity_poly.type
_entity_poly.pdbx_seq_one_letter_code
_entity_poly.pdbx_strand_id
1 'polypeptide(L)'
;MNQNQFKWFMPGDLDGFFGLMIDNLIQILVLSFLLTTLCGVPGDFIYKVILPGTAISLLLGNLFYSWQAYRLGKKENRSDVTALPYGINTVSLFAFVFFIILPVYKKTGDYKTAWQVGLVASFLSGLIEIFGSFIAEKIRKVTPRAALLSSLAGIAITFISMDFLVRTFQNPLIAFLPFGVILLQYFARVVFPFRLPGGLVSVVLGTILAWCSGIWGNPIMDAALLKGSASQIGFYLPILSIGDLYSALGLTDIWEYLSVIIPMGIFNVIGSLQNIESAEACGDSFNTRDSLLANGVGTIVGSFLDLLFQLQFISVILVGKPWVQELVILL
;
A
#
# COMPACT_ATOMS: atom_id res chain seq x y z
N MET A 1 22.53 -20.50 28.97
CA MET A 1 22.00 -20.42 27.59
C MET A 1 20.91 -19.37 27.58
N ASN A 2 21.23 -18.12 27.23
CA ASN A 2 20.22 -17.07 27.09
C ASN A 2 19.42 -17.37 25.83
N GLN A 3 18.18 -17.84 25.98
CA GLN A 3 17.25 -17.91 24.87
C GLN A 3 16.97 -16.47 24.42
N ASN A 4 17.38 -16.11 23.19
CA ASN A 4 16.96 -14.88 22.56
C ASN A 4 15.44 -14.96 22.34
N GLN A 5 14.68 -14.58 23.37
CA GLN A 5 13.23 -14.48 23.26
C GLN A 5 12.90 -13.46 22.17
N PHE A 6 12.13 -13.89 21.18
CA PHE A 6 11.57 -13.01 20.17
C PHE A 6 10.82 -11.86 20.86
N LYS A 7 11.20 -10.63 20.55
CA LYS A 7 10.52 -9.44 21.09
C LYS A 7 9.46 -9.02 20.08
N TRP A 8 8.20 -9.01 20.53
CA TRP A 8 7.06 -8.57 19.71
C TRP A 8 7.07 -7.09 19.36
N PHE A 9 7.85 -6.30 20.09
CA PHE A 9 7.94 -4.87 19.88
C PHE A 9 9.35 -4.36 20.13
N MET A 10 9.87 -3.61 19.18
CA MET A 10 11.11 -2.85 19.26
C MET A 10 10.85 -1.38 18.92
N PRO A 11 11.70 -0.44 19.39
CA PRO A 11 11.53 0.98 19.06
C PRO A 11 11.45 1.28 17.56
N GLY A 12 12.12 0.49 16.72
CA GLY A 12 12.04 0.61 15.25
C GLY A 12 10.67 0.27 14.67
N ASP A 13 9.85 -0.54 15.35
CA ASP A 13 8.53 -0.91 14.85
C ASP A 13 7.58 0.31 14.78
N LEU A 14 7.81 1.34 15.60
CA LEU A 14 7.07 2.61 15.49
C LEU A 14 7.40 3.33 14.19
N ASP A 15 8.67 3.40 13.83
CA ASP A 15 9.11 4.02 12.58
C ASP A 15 8.52 3.25 11.38
N GLY A 16 8.49 1.92 11.45
CA GLY A 16 7.89 1.05 10.44
C GLY A 16 6.38 1.22 10.33
N PHE A 17 5.70 1.28 11.48
CA PHE A 17 4.27 1.51 11.57
C PHE A 17 3.87 2.85 10.97
N PHE A 18 4.51 3.96 11.38
CA PHE A 18 4.17 5.28 10.86
C PHE A 18 4.50 5.41 9.38
N GLY A 19 5.60 4.81 8.93
CA GLY A 19 5.91 4.72 7.51
C GLY A 19 4.82 4.00 6.72
N LEU A 20 4.41 2.81 7.17
CA LEU A 20 3.38 2.02 6.51
C LEU A 20 2.00 2.69 6.56
N MET A 21 1.69 3.36 7.67
CA MET A 21 0.47 4.11 7.85
C MET A 21 0.40 5.29 6.88
N ILE A 22 1.48 6.06 6.75
CA ILE A 22 1.54 7.20 5.81
C ILE A 22 1.41 6.71 4.37
N ASP A 23 2.11 5.64 4.00
CA ASP A 23 2.03 5.07 2.65
C ASP A 23 0.59 4.65 2.28
N ASN A 24 -0.05 3.84 3.13
CA ASN A 24 -1.44 3.43 2.90
C ASN A 24 -2.43 4.61 2.95
N LEU A 25 -2.20 5.57 3.84
CA LEU A 25 -3.05 6.77 3.92
C LEU A 25 -3.00 7.57 2.62
N ILE A 26 -1.80 7.79 2.08
CA ILE A 26 -1.61 8.50 0.80
C ILE A 26 -2.35 7.76 -0.33
N GLN A 27 -2.24 6.43 -0.40
CA GLN A 27 -2.92 5.63 -1.41
C GLN A 27 -4.44 5.73 -1.28
N ILE A 28 -4.97 5.69 -0.05
CA ILE A 28 -6.40 5.89 0.23
C ILE A 28 -6.88 7.28 -0.20
N LEU A 29 -6.07 8.33 0.04
CA LEU A 29 -6.40 9.70 -0.37
C LEU A 29 -6.38 9.85 -1.89
N VAL A 30 -5.36 9.33 -2.57
CA VAL A 30 -5.27 9.31 -4.03
C VAL A 30 -6.45 8.55 -4.62
N LEU A 31 -6.78 7.39 -4.06
CA LEU A 31 -7.92 6.60 -4.49
C LEU A 31 -9.23 7.39 -4.37
N SER A 32 -9.47 7.97 -3.20
CA SER A 32 -10.68 8.75 -2.92
C SER A 32 -10.80 9.93 -3.89
N PHE A 33 -9.70 10.63 -4.15
CA PHE A 33 -9.63 11.70 -5.13
C PHE A 33 -9.98 11.21 -6.55
N LEU A 34 -9.36 10.13 -7.02
CA LEU A 34 -9.61 9.61 -8.36
C LEU A 34 -11.05 9.12 -8.54
N LEU A 35 -11.59 8.38 -7.58
CA LEU A 35 -12.95 7.86 -7.65
C LEU A 35 -14.01 8.96 -7.60
N THR A 36 -13.83 9.98 -6.75
CA THR A 36 -14.76 11.11 -6.67
C THR A 36 -14.69 12.00 -7.91
N THR A 37 -13.48 12.36 -8.35
CA THR A 37 -13.29 13.35 -9.43
C THR A 37 -13.43 12.76 -10.83
N LEU A 38 -13.01 11.52 -11.05
CA LEU A 38 -13.00 10.90 -12.38
C LEU A 38 -14.17 9.93 -12.58
N CYS A 39 -14.61 9.24 -11.52
CA CYS A 39 -15.60 8.17 -11.61
C CYS A 39 -16.96 8.55 -10.99
N GLY A 40 -17.13 9.80 -10.55
CA GLY A 40 -18.39 10.31 -9.99
C GLY A 40 -18.88 9.56 -8.76
N VAL A 41 -18.01 8.83 -8.06
CA VAL A 41 -18.38 8.07 -6.86
C VAL A 41 -18.69 9.07 -5.73
N PRO A 42 -19.86 9.04 -5.10
CA PRO A 42 -20.17 9.92 -3.98
C PRO A 42 -19.20 9.68 -2.82
N GLY A 43 -18.69 10.75 -2.18
CA GLY A 43 -17.77 10.62 -1.04
C GLY A 43 -18.33 9.74 0.08
N ASP A 44 -19.62 9.90 0.41
CA ASP A 44 -20.33 9.05 1.38
C ASP A 44 -20.22 7.55 1.07
N PHE A 45 -20.25 7.16 -0.21
CA PHE A 45 -20.08 5.76 -0.62
C PHE A 45 -18.65 5.28 -0.37
N ILE A 46 -17.65 6.12 -0.68
CA ILE A 46 -16.25 5.81 -0.41
C ILE A 46 -16.02 5.60 1.09
N TYR A 47 -16.45 6.55 1.92
CA TYR A 47 -16.20 6.52 3.37
C TYR A 47 -16.95 5.40 4.10
N LYS A 48 -18.16 5.05 3.64
CA LYS A 48 -19.04 4.08 4.32
C LYS A 48 -18.93 2.66 3.78
N VAL A 49 -18.47 2.48 2.55
CA VAL A 49 -18.44 1.17 1.86
C VAL A 49 -17.00 0.75 1.55
N ILE A 50 -16.27 1.56 0.77
CA ILE A 50 -14.94 1.18 0.27
C ILE A 50 -13.87 1.23 1.37
N LEU A 51 -13.83 2.29 2.19
CA LEU A 51 -12.79 2.44 3.21
C LEU A 51 -12.86 1.41 4.34
N PRO A 52 -14.04 1.07 4.91
CA PRO A 52 -14.12 0.04 5.94
C PRO A 52 -13.60 -1.32 5.46
N GLY A 53 -13.95 -1.69 4.23
CA GLY A 53 -13.45 -2.89 3.56
C GLY A 53 -11.94 -2.91 3.42
N THR A 54 -11.39 -1.80 2.93
CA THR A 54 -9.95 -1.59 2.78
C THR A 54 -9.24 -1.66 4.14
N ALA A 55 -9.78 -1.00 5.16
CA ALA A 55 -9.19 -0.95 6.49
C ALA A 55 -9.11 -2.33 7.16
N ILE A 56 -10.20 -3.11 7.12
CA ILE A 56 -10.19 -4.48 7.67
C ILE A 56 -9.20 -5.37 6.91
N SER A 57 -9.17 -5.26 5.59
CA SER A 57 -8.26 -6.06 4.76
C SER A 57 -6.79 -5.73 5.04
N LEU A 58 -6.45 -4.44 5.18
CA LEU A 58 -5.12 -3.98 5.60
C LEU A 58 -4.74 -4.50 6.99
N LEU A 59 -5.68 -4.42 7.95
CA LEU A 59 -5.44 -4.89 9.32
C LEU A 59 -5.15 -6.39 9.33
N LEU A 60 -6.01 -7.21 8.70
CA LEU A 60 -5.86 -8.66 8.68
C LEU A 60 -4.57 -9.11 8.00
N GLY A 61 -4.21 -8.49 6.88
CA GLY A 61 -2.96 -8.82 6.19
C GLY A 61 -1.71 -8.44 6.99
N ASN A 62 -1.69 -7.28 7.65
CA ASN A 62 -0.57 -6.89 8.51
C ASN A 62 -0.45 -7.79 9.76
N LEU A 63 -1.58 -8.25 10.32
CA LEU A 63 -1.57 -9.26 11.39
C LEU A 63 -1.00 -10.59 10.91
N PHE A 64 -1.36 -11.03 9.70
CA PHE A 64 -0.82 -12.24 9.10
C PHE A 64 0.71 -12.15 8.92
N TYR A 65 1.21 -11.05 8.35
CA TYR A 65 2.65 -10.89 8.14
C TYR A 65 3.44 -10.70 9.44
N SER A 66 2.84 -10.06 10.45
CA SER A 66 3.41 -10.02 11.80
C SER A 66 3.55 -11.43 12.40
N TRP A 67 2.53 -12.27 12.22
CA TRP A 67 2.58 -13.68 12.63
C TRP A 67 3.61 -14.49 11.82
N GLN A 68 3.73 -14.22 10.52
CA GLN A 68 4.72 -14.88 9.65
C GLN A 68 6.15 -14.53 10.07
N ALA A 69 6.42 -13.26 10.39
CA ALA A 69 7.70 -12.80 10.94
C ALA A 69 8.02 -13.46 12.28
N TYR A 70 7.03 -13.55 13.18
CA TYR A 70 7.19 -14.28 14.44
C TYR A 70 7.55 -15.75 14.23
N ARG A 71 6.88 -16.44 13.28
CA ARG A 71 7.19 -17.84 12.95
C ARG A 71 8.60 -18.00 12.39
N LEU A 72 9.04 -17.08 11.54
CA LEU A 72 10.39 -17.08 10.98
C LEU A 72 11.44 -16.84 12.09
N GLY A 73 11.25 -15.82 12.93
CA GLY A 73 12.14 -15.53 14.06
C GLY A 73 12.27 -16.69 15.03
N LYS A 74 11.16 -17.38 15.34
CA LYS A 74 11.17 -18.60 16.17
C LYS A 74 11.91 -19.76 15.51
N LYS A 75 11.75 -19.94 14.19
CA LYS A 75 12.41 -21.00 13.42
C LYS A 75 13.92 -20.79 13.35
N GLU A 76 14.36 -19.54 13.15
CA GLU A 76 15.78 -19.18 13.04
C GLU A 76 16.44 -18.85 14.40
N ASN A 77 15.67 -18.87 15.48
CA ASN A 77 16.12 -18.47 16.83
C ASN A 77 16.71 -17.05 16.85
N ARG A 78 16.05 -16.14 16.12
CA ARG A 78 16.43 -14.74 15.92
C ARG A 78 15.34 -13.80 16.42
N SER A 79 15.74 -12.60 16.81
CA SER A 79 14.83 -11.56 17.31
C SER A 79 14.76 -10.33 16.41
N ASP A 80 15.52 -10.31 15.31
CA ASP A 80 15.69 -9.20 14.38
C ASP A 80 14.95 -9.40 13.05
N VAL A 81 13.89 -10.22 13.01
CA VAL A 81 13.10 -10.47 11.80
C VAL A 81 12.07 -9.37 11.62
N THR A 82 12.01 -8.77 10.43
CA THR A 82 11.08 -7.67 10.12
C THR A 82 9.86 -8.20 9.36
N ALA A 83 8.65 -7.80 9.78
CA ALA A 83 7.44 -8.19 9.07
C ALA A 83 7.34 -7.54 7.69
N LEU A 84 6.79 -8.27 6.72
CA LEU A 84 6.50 -7.72 5.40
C LEU A 84 5.30 -6.76 5.51
N PRO A 85 5.43 -5.50 5.09
CA PRO A 85 4.35 -4.51 5.16
C PRO A 85 3.22 -4.80 4.15
N TYR A 86 1.97 -4.91 4.59
CA TYR A 86 0.82 -5.17 3.70
C TYR A 86 0.04 -3.90 3.34
N GLY A 87 -0.27 -3.70 2.05
CA GLY A 87 -0.88 -2.46 1.56
C GLY A 87 -1.53 -2.52 0.17
N ILE A 88 -1.92 -1.35 -0.35
CA ILE A 88 -2.43 -1.19 -1.72
C ILE A 88 -1.26 -0.97 -2.70
N ASN A 89 -1.19 -1.71 -3.80
CA ASN A 89 -0.17 -1.40 -4.81
C ASN A 89 -0.60 -0.21 -5.68
N THR A 90 0.18 0.86 -5.57
CA THR A 90 -0.04 2.14 -6.26
C THR A 90 -0.12 1.99 -7.79
N VAL A 91 0.78 1.22 -8.41
CA VAL A 91 0.78 1.01 -9.87
C VAL A 91 -0.50 0.30 -10.31
N SER A 92 -0.88 -0.75 -9.58
CA SER A 92 -2.10 -1.50 -9.88
C SER A 92 -3.38 -0.69 -9.62
N LEU A 93 -3.38 0.16 -8.60
CA LEU A 93 -4.46 1.10 -8.31
C LEU A 93 -4.70 2.01 -9.50
N PHE A 94 -3.66 2.66 -10.02
CA PHE A 94 -3.80 3.54 -11.18
C PHE A 94 -4.26 2.78 -12.41
N ALA A 95 -3.72 1.58 -12.66
CA ALA A 95 -4.14 0.76 -13.79
C ALA A 95 -5.62 0.38 -13.70
N PHE A 96 -6.08 -0.05 -12.53
CA PHE A 96 -7.48 -0.45 -12.32
C PHE A 96 -8.41 0.75 -12.46
N VAL A 97 -8.06 1.90 -11.90
CA VAL A 97 -8.87 3.12 -12.05
C VAL A 97 -8.94 3.55 -13.51
N PHE A 98 -7.82 3.69 -14.20
CA PHE A 98 -7.79 4.28 -15.54
C PHE A 98 -8.21 3.35 -16.67
N PHE A 99 -7.98 2.04 -16.52
CA PHE A 99 -8.25 1.07 -17.59
C PHE A 99 -9.44 0.15 -17.32
N ILE A 100 -10.03 0.18 -16.12
CA ILE A 100 -11.21 -0.62 -15.79
C ILE A 100 -12.34 0.28 -15.29
N ILE A 101 -12.19 0.91 -14.13
CA ILE A 101 -13.29 1.64 -13.45
C ILE A 101 -13.72 2.86 -14.26
N LEU A 102 -12.78 3.69 -14.71
CA LEU A 102 -13.07 4.90 -15.46
C LEU A 102 -13.72 4.62 -16.84
N PRO A 103 -13.22 3.67 -17.67
CA PRO A 103 -13.89 3.29 -18.91
C PRO A 103 -15.31 2.77 -18.70
N VAL A 104 -15.53 1.92 -17.67
CA VAL A 104 -16.88 1.44 -17.33
C VAL A 104 -17.78 2.61 -16.98
N TYR A 105 -17.34 3.50 -16.10
CA TYR A 105 -18.11 4.69 -15.72
C TYR A 105 -18.44 5.59 -16.92
N LYS A 106 -17.48 5.80 -17.84
CA LYS A 106 -17.72 6.57 -19.07
C LYS A 106 -18.74 5.90 -20.01
N LYS A 107 -18.81 4.57 -20.02
CA LYS A 107 -19.74 3.79 -20.85
C LYS A 107 -21.14 3.75 -20.25
N THR A 108 -21.26 3.56 -18.93
CA THR A 108 -22.54 3.32 -18.24
C THR A 108 -23.14 4.60 -17.64
N GLY A 109 -22.31 5.59 -17.30
CA GLY A 109 -22.69 6.73 -16.47
C GLY A 109 -23.00 6.37 -15.01
N ASP A 110 -22.82 5.11 -14.62
CA ASP A 110 -23.17 4.61 -13.29
C ASP A 110 -21.94 4.16 -12.51
N TYR A 111 -21.71 4.81 -11.38
CA TYR A 111 -20.58 4.52 -10.50
C TYR A 111 -20.72 3.16 -9.81
N LYS A 112 -21.95 2.66 -9.59
CA LYS A 112 -22.16 1.35 -8.94
C LYS A 112 -21.72 0.22 -9.85
N THR A 113 -22.09 0.28 -11.12
CA THR A 113 -21.62 -0.67 -12.13
C THR A 113 -20.08 -0.62 -12.25
N ALA A 114 -19.48 0.58 -12.24
CA ALA A 114 -18.01 0.72 -12.29
C ALA A 114 -17.32 0.12 -11.05
N TRP A 115 -17.89 0.34 -9.86
CA TRP A 115 -17.43 -0.26 -8.60
C TRP A 115 -17.54 -1.79 -8.63
N GLN A 116 -18.68 -2.33 -9.06
CA GLN A 116 -18.93 -3.76 -9.21
C GLN A 116 -17.90 -4.44 -10.13
N VAL A 117 -17.60 -3.85 -11.29
CA VAL A 117 -16.57 -4.37 -12.19
C VAL A 117 -15.18 -4.31 -11.55
N GLY A 118 -14.89 -3.27 -10.76
CA GLY A 118 -13.66 -3.18 -9.96
C GLY A 118 -13.53 -4.29 -8.91
N LEU A 119 -14.63 -4.68 -8.25
CA LEU A 119 -14.63 -5.82 -7.32
C LEU A 119 -14.29 -7.13 -8.02
N VAL A 120 -14.84 -7.36 -9.21
CA VAL A 120 -14.53 -8.56 -10.01
C VAL A 120 -13.08 -8.53 -10.47
N ALA A 121 -12.57 -7.37 -10.89
CA ALA A 121 -11.16 -7.22 -11.23
C ALA A 121 -10.25 -7.59 -10.05
N SER A 122 -10.57 -7.09 -8.84
CA SER A 122 -9.86 -7.44 -7.60
C SER A 122 -9.91 -8.94 -7.31
N PHE A 123 -11.09 -9.55 -7.37
CA PHE A 123 -11.30 -10.99 -7.17
C PHE A 123 -10.48 -11.85 -8.14
N LEU A 124 -10.55 -11.56 -9.43
CA LEU A 124 -9.81 -12.28 -10.46
C LEU A 124 -8.31 -12.09 -10.30
N SER A 125 -7.86 -10.90 -9.91
CA SER A 125 -6.45 -10.63 -9.60
C SER A 125 -5.97 -11.45 -8.40
N GLY A 126 -6.80 -11.59 -7.37
CA GLY A 126 -6.54 -12.48 -6.22
C GLY A 126 -6.44 -13.95 -6.62
N LEU A 127 -7.27 -14.43 -7.56
CA LEU A 127 -7.13 -15.77 -8.13
C LEU A 127 -5.82 -15.95 -8.89
N ILE A 128 -5.44 -14.98 -9.72
CA ILE A 128 -4.16 -14.99 -10.43
C ILE A 128 -3.00 -15.07 -9.44
N GLU A 129 -3.06 -14.34 -8.32
CA GLU A 129 -2.04 -14.39 -7.26
C GLU A 129 -1.95 -15.78 -6.62
N ILE A 130 -3.10 -16.40 -6.31
CA ILE A 130 -3.16 -17.77 -5.77
C ILE A 130 -2.51 -18.76 -6.74
N PHE A 131 -2.88 -18.73 -8.02
CA PHE A 131 -2.28 -19.62 -9.02
C PHE A 131 -0.79 -19.30 -9.25
N GLY A 132 -0.45 -18.02 -9.25
CA GLY A 132 0.92 -17.52 -9.34
C GLY A 132 1.81 -18.06 -8.23
N SER A 133 1.30 -18.18 -7.00
CA SER A 133 2.05 -18.66 -5.83
C SER A 133 2.72 -20.03 -6.02
N PHE A 134 2.16 -20.90 -6.87
CA PHE A 134 2.69 -22.24 -7.14
C PHE A 134 3.88 -22.24 -8.11
N ILE A 135 3.97 -21.21 -8.96
CA ILE A 135 4.98 -21.09 -10.02
C ILE A 135 6.02 -20.02 -9.65
N ALA A 136 5.62 -19.04 -8.84
CA ALA A 136 6.40 -17.87 -8.46
C ALA A 136 7.80 -18.22 -7.93
N GLU A 137 7.92 -19.24 -7.07
CA GLU A 137 9.21 -19.69 -6.54
C GLU A 137 10.17 -20.20 -7.64
N LYS A 138 9.65 -20.85 -8.69
CA LYS A 138 10.48 -21.29 -9.82
C LYS A 138 10.97 -20.09 -10.63
N ILE A 139 10.08 -19.13 -10.89
CA ILE A 139 10.41 -17.88 -11.59
C ILE A 139 11.50 -17.14 -10.82
N ARG A 140 11.31 -17.01 -9.50
CA ARG A 140 12.26 -16.38 -8.58
C ARG A 140 13.66 -16.99 -8.67
N LYS A 141 13.77 -18.32 -8.69
CA LYS A 141 15.07 -19.02 -8.77
C LYS A 141 15.79 -18.86 -10.11
N VAL A 142 15.04 -18.68 -11.19
CA VAL A 142 15.60 -18.54 -12.55
C VAL A 142 15.92 -17.07 -12.86
N THR A 143 15.23 -16.13 -12.20
CA THR A 143 15.40 -14.70 -12.46
C THR A 143 16.56 -14.14 -11.65
N PRO A 144 17.54 -13.47 -12.28
CA PRO A 144 18.61 -12.80 -11.55
C PRO A 144 18.05 -11.76 -10.58
N ARG A 145 18.53 -11.74 -9.33
CA ARG A 145 18.11 -10.76 -8.32
C ARG A 145 18.18 -9.32 -8.82
N ALA A 146 19.24 -8.97 -9.55
CA ALA A 146 19.42 -7.64 -10.11
C ALA A 146 18.29 -7.22 -11.07
N ALA A 147 17.69 -8.16 -11.81
CA ALA A 147 16.56 -7.88 -12.70
C ALA A 147 15.28 -7.56 -11.90
N LEU A 148 15.05 -8.28 -10.79
CA LEU A 148 13.92 -8.04 -9.89
C LEU A 148 14.06 -6.70 -9.15
N LEU A 149 15.25 -6.41 -8.62
CA LEU A 149 15.48 -5.19 -7.84
C LEU A 149 15.55 -3.92 -8.71
N SER A 150 16.12 -3.99 -9.92
CA SER A 150 16.20 -2.83 -10.84
C SER A 150 14.83 -2.37 -11.33
N SER A 151 13.95 -3.31 -11.66
CA SER A 151 12.58 -3.00 -12.06
C SER A 151 11.79 -2.38 -10.91
N LEU A 152 11.96 -2.89 -9.68
CA LEU A 152 11.35 -2.32 -8.48
C LEU A 152 11.85 -0.88 -8.22
N ALA A 153 13.16 -0.64 -8.33
CA ALA A 153 13.74 0.68 -8.17
C ALA A 153 13.22 1.69 -9.22
N GLY A 154 13.06 1.24 -10.47
CA GLY A 154 12.47 2.04 -11.54
C GLY A 154 11.04 2.49 -11.20
N ILE A 155 10.20 1.58 -10.71
CA ILE A 155 8.83 1.90 -10.26
C ILE A 155 8.86 2.90 -9.10
N ALA A 156 9.72 2.68 -8.11
CA ALA A 156 9.83 3.56 -6.94
C ALA A 156 10.24 5.00 -7.32
N ILE A 157 11.18 5.16 -8.25
CA ILE A 157 11.63 6.49 -8.70
C ILE A 157 10.54 7.17 -9.55
N THR A 158 10.00 6.45 -10.54
CA THR A 158 9.13 7.06 -11.56
C THR A 158 7.69 7.24 -11.12
N PHE A 159 7.06 6.20 -10.55
CA PHE A 159 5.64 6.22 -10.21
C PHE A 159 5.37 6.71 -8.78
N ILE A 160 6.26 6.40 -7.84
CA ILE A 160 6.06 6.76 -6.44
C ILE A 160 6.72 8.11 -6.16
N SER A 161 8.02 8.26 -6.41
CA SER A 161 8.78 9.43 -5.93
C SER A 161 8.59 10.69 -6.77
N MET A 162 8.50 10.58 -8.09
CA MET A 162 8.57 11.74 -9.00
C MET A 162 7.42 12.74 -8.77
N ASP A 163 6.17 12.26 -8.64
CA ASP A 163 5.02 13.15 -8.41
C ASP A 163 5.11 13.87 -7.05
N PHE A 164 5.47 13.16 -5.98
CA PHE A 164 5.65 13.77 -4.66
C PHE A 164 6.83 14.74 -4.63
N LEU A 165 7.91 14.45 -5.36
CA LEU A 165 9.03 15.36 -5.50
C LEU A 165 8.59 16.66 -6.17
N VAL A 166 7.87 16.58 -7.30
CA VAL A 166 7.33 17.75 -7.99
C VAL A 166 6.42 18.56 -7.07
N ARG A 167 5.50 17.92 -6.34
CA ARG A 167 4.62 18.60 -5.37
C ARG A 167 5.39 19.28 -4.24
N THR A 168 6.48 18.67 -3.79
CA THR A 168 7.38 19.23 -2.75
C THR A 168 8.02 20.52 -3.23
N PHE A 169 8.50 20.56 -4.48
CA PHE A 169 9.06 21.75 -5.10
C PHE A 169 8.01 22.81 -5.48
N GLN A 170 6.77 22.41 -5.76
CA GLN A 170 5.66 23.34 -5.99
C GLN A 170 5.22 24.07 -4.71
N ASN A 171 5.37 23.43 -3.54
CA ASN A 171 4.95 24.00 -2.24
C ASN A 171 6.11 24.04 -1.23
N PRO A 172 7.22 24.73 -1.55
CA PRO A 172 8.47 24.61 -0.79
C PRO A 172 8.34 25.12 0.65
N LEU A 173 7.54 26.18 0.87
CA LEU A 173 7.33 26.76 2.21
C LEU A 173 6.76 25.77 3.23
N ILE A 174 6.00 24.78 2.75
CA ILE A 174 5.32 23.80 3.61
C ILE A 174 6.05 22.46 3.57
N ALA A 175 6.56 22.07 2.40
CA ALA A 175 7.08 20.72 2.19
C ALA A 175 8.58 20.56 2.47
N PHE A 176 9.40 21.62 2.36
CA PHE A 176 10.86 21.48 2.50
C PHE A 176 11.30 21.15 3.92
N LEU A 177 10.61 21.66 4.94
CA LEU A 177 10.94 21.39 6.33
C LEU A 177 10.61 19.93 6.72
N PRO A 178 9.41 19.40 6.44
CA PRO A 178 9.11 17.96 6.53
C PRO A 178 10.07 17.08 5.71
N PHE A 179 10.42 17.50 4.49
CA PHE A 179 11.36 16.79 3.64
C PHE A 179 12.77 16.76 4.25
N GLY A 180 13.26 17.88 4.75
CA GLY A 180 14.55 17.97 5.45
C GLY A 180 14.62 17.09 6.70
N VAL A 181 13.53 17.00 7.46
CA VAL A 181 13.42 16.09 8.63
C VAL A 181 13.58 14.64 8.21
N ILE A 182 12.93 14.22 7.12
CA ILE A 182 13.07 12.87 6.56
C ILE A 182 14.53 12.64 6.13
N LEU A 183 15.14 13.58 5.40
CA LEU A 183 16.54 13.45 4.98
C LEU A 183 17.50 13.35 6.17
N LEU A 184 17.30 14.13 7.24
CA LEU A 184 18.12 14.06 8.45
C LEU A 184 17.99 12.71 9.15
N GLN A 185 16.77 12.16 9.24
CA GLN A 185 16.55 10.83 9.83
C GLN A 185 17.27 9.74 9.01
N TYR A 186 17.09 9.74 7.69
CA TYR A 186 17.58 8.64 6.84
C TYR A 186 19.07 8.74 6.54
N PHE A 187 19.58 9.91 6.14
CA PHE A 187 20.98 10.08 5.72
C PHE A 187 21.91 10.40 6.88
N ALA A 188 21.48 11.27 7.81
CA ALA A 188 22.30 11.67 8.95
C ALA A 188 22.08 10.78 10.19
N ARG A 189 21.15 9.82 10.13
CA ARG A 189 20.79 8.90 11.24
C ARG A 189 20.51 9.65 12.54
N VAL A 190 19.97 10.86 12.43
CA VAL A 190 19.62 11.69 13.58
C VAL A 190 18.52 10.99 14.35
N VAL A 191 18.65 10.92 15.67
CA VAL A 191 17.58 10.45 16.56
C VAL A 191 16.91 11.68 17.15
N PHE A 192 15.66 11.91 16.80
CA PHE A 192 14.89 13.04 17.33
C PHE A 192 14.68 12.93 18.84
N PRO A 193 14.45 14.07 19.54
CA PRO A 193 14.12 14.05 20.97
C PRO A 193 12.93 13.11 21.23
N PHE A 194 12.98 12.41 22.36
CA PHE A 194 12.03 11.34 22.73
C PHE A 194 12.01 10.11 21.82
N ARG A 195 13.00 9.95 20.92
CA ARG A 195 13.07 8.86 19.94
C ARG A 195 11.83 8.80 19.05
N LEU A 196 11.30 9.96 18.68
CA LEU A 196 10.15 10.04 17.79
C LEU A 196 10.53 9.63 16.37
N PRO A 197 9.63 8.95 15.64
CA PRO A 197 9.83 8.64 14.24
C PRO A 197 10.02 9.88 13.39
N GLY A 198 11.02 9.88 12.51
CA GLY A 198 11.20 10.96 11.53
C GLY A 198 9.95 11.19 10.67
N GLY A 199 9.23 10.12 10.33
CA GLY A 199 7.94 10.20 9.64
C GLY A 199 6.86 10.94 10.45
N LEU A 200 6.73 10.64 11.74
CA LEU A 200 5.79 11.32 12.63
C LEU A 200 6.14 12.81 12.79
N VAL A 201 7.41 13.11 13.03
CA VAL A 201 7.92 14.49 13.16
C VAL A 201 7.63 15.28 11.87
N SER A 202 7.87 14.65 10.71
CA SER A 202 7.59 15.23 9.39
C SER A 202 6.11 15.55 9.18
N VAL A 203 5.21 14.62 9.52
CA VAL A 203 3.75 14.84 9.42
C VAL A 203 3.28 15.96 10.35
N VAL A 204 3.76 15.99 11.60
CA VAL A 204 3.37 17.04 12.56
C VAL A 204 3.81 18.41 12.07
N LEU A 205 5.07 18.53 11.62
CA LEU A 205 5.60 19.80 11.12
C LEU A 205 4.90 20.24 9.83
N GLY A 206 4.66 19.33 8.90
CA GLY A 206 3.93 19.61 7.67
C GLY A 206 2.49 20.06 7.97
N THR A 207 1.84 19.43 8.94
CA THR A 207 0.49 19.81 9.40
C THR A 207 0.48 21.22 9.97
N ILE A 208 1.43 21.56 10.87
CA ILE A 208 1.55 22.89 11.46
C ILE A 208 1.77 23.95 10.37
N LEU A 209 2.68 23.68 9.43
CA LEU A 209 2.96 24.59 8.32
C LEU A 209 1.75 24.75 7.39
N ALA A 210 1.01 23.67 7.12
CA ALA A 210 -0.22 23.72 6.34
C ALA A 210 -1.29 24.60 7.01
N TRP A 211 -1.43 24.56 8.34
CA TRP A 211 -2.33 25.47 9.06
C TRP A 211 -1.82 26.92 9.08
N CYS A 212 -0.51 27.12 9.17
CA CYS A 212 0.13 28.43 9.11
C CYS A 212 0.13 29.04 7.70
N SER A 213 -0.22 28.26 6.66
CA SER A 213 -0.18 28.70 5.26
C SER A 213 -0.99 29.97 4.97
N GLY A 214 -2.06 30.21 5.74
CA GLY A 214 -2.85 31.44 5.65
C GLY A 214 -2.07 32.71 5.98
N ILE A 215 -0.99 32.62 6.76
CA ILE A 215 -0.12 33.77 7.10
C ILE A 215 0.63 34.25 5.84
N TRP A 216 0.95 33.34 4.91
CA TRP A 216 1.67 33.63 3.67
C TRP A 216 0.73 33.89 2.48
N GLY A 217 -0.58 34.06 2.73
CA GLY A 217 -1.56 34.48 1.73
C GLY A 217 -2.11 33.37 0.83
N ASN A 218 -1.78 32.10 1.08
CA ASN A 218 -2.36 30.95 0.37
C ASN A 218 -2.83 29.89 1.37
N PRO A 219 -4.01 30.06 1.99
CA PRO A 219 -4.52 29.11 2.97
C PRO A 219 -4.86 27.78 2.29
N ILE A 220 -4.07 26.75 2.61
CA ILE A 220 -4.29 25.38 2.11
C ILE A 220 -5.33 24.64 2.95
N MET A 221 -5.37 24.93 4.26
CA MET A 221 -6.30 24.30 5.18
C MET A 221 -7.59 25.12 5.31
N ASP A 222 -8.73 24.44 5.20
CA ASP A 222 -10.06 25.03 5.35
C ASP A 222 -10.74 24.50 6.63
N ALA A 223 -10.98 25.40 7.58
CA ALA A 223 -11.62 25.08 8.84
C ALA A 223 -13.11 24.72 8.71
N ALA A 224 -13.80 25.23 7.69
CA ALA A 224 -15.20 24.90 7.41
C ALA A 224 -15.30 23.48 6.84
N LEU A 225 -14.41 23.11 5.92
CA LEU A 225 -14.32 21.73 5.43
C LEU A 225 -13.98 20.76 6.56
N LEU A 226 -13.04 21.10 7.46
CA LEU A 226 -12.73 20.26 8.62
C LEU A 226 -13.95 20.04 9.53
N LYS A 227 -14.73 21.09 9.80
CA LYS A 227 -15.99 20.97 10.56
C LYS A 227 -17.00 20.09 9.84
N GLY A 228 -17.10 20.20 8.51
CA GLY A 228 -17.93 19.32 7.68
C GLY A 228 -17.47 17.86 7.71
N SER A 229 -16.16 17.60 7.75
CA SER A 229 -15.61 16.25 7.88
C SER A 229 -15.93 15.61 9.22
N ALA A 230 -16.13 16.39 10.28
CA ALA A 230 -16.48 15.87 11.60
C ALA A 230 -17.83 15.11 11.59
N SER A 231 -18.76 15.45 10.69
CA SER A 231 -20.04 14.73 10.56
C SER A 231 -19.90 13.37 9.86
N GLN A 232 -18.75 13.10 9.23
CA GLN A 232 -18.42 11.82 8.61
C GLN A 232 -17.71 10.87 9.59
N ILE A 233 -17.43 11.32 10.81
CA ILE A 233 -16.92 10.44 11.87
C ILE A 233 -18.07 9.54 12.31
N GLY A 234 -17.92 8.25 12.03
CA GLY A 234 -18.91 7.24 12.39
C GLY A 234 -18.28 5.87 12.47
N PHE A 235 -18.99 4.94 13.08
CA PHE A 235 -18.61 3.53 13.07
C PHE A 235 -19.25 2.86 11.85
N TYR A 236 -18.43 2.54 10.85
CA TYR A 236 -18.86 1.88 9.63
C TYR A 236 -18.26 0.48 9.59
N LEU A 237 -19.12 -0.54 9.59
CA LEU A 237 -18.70 -1.92 9.37
C LEU A 237 -18.74 -2.22 7.87
N PRO A 238 -17.76 -2.98 7.33
CA PRO A 238 -17.82 -3.40 5.95
C PRO A 238 -19.04 -4.27 5.71
N ILE A 239 -19.62 -4.11 4.53
CA ILE A 239 -20.78 -4.86 4.08
C ILE A 239 -20.28 -6.03 3.24
N LEU A 240 -20.98 -7.16 3.29
CA LEU A 240 -20.67 -8.29 2.43
C LEU A 240 -21.35 -8.11 1.07
N SER A 241 -20.55 -7.82 0.04
CA SER A 241 -21.02 -7.56 -1.33
C SER A 241 -20.90 -8.77 -2.25
N ILE A 242 -21.17 -9.96 -1.70
CA ILE A 242 -21.16 -11.23 -2.45
C ILE A 242 -22.19 -11.20 -3.58
N GLY A 243 -23.37 -10.62 -3.33
CA GLY A 243 -24.43 -10.47 -4.32
C GLY A 243 -24.02 -9.56 -5.48
N ASP A 244 -23.43 -8.42 -5.16
CA ASP A 244 -22.90 -7.47 -6.15
C ASP A 244 -21.79 -8.10 -7.00
N LEU A 245 -20.87 -8.84 -6.38
CA LEU A 245 -19.80 -9.53 -7.09
C LEU A 245 -20.33 -10.64 -8.01
N TYR A 246 -21.33 -11.40 -7.57
CA TYR A 246 -21.99 -12.40 -8.41
C TYR A 246 -22.74 -11.76 -9.59
N SER A 247 -23.44 -10.66 -9.35
CA SER A 247 -24.13 -9.92 -10.41
C SER A 247 -23.14 -9.34 -11.44
N ALA A 248 -21.98 -8.90 -10.96
CA ALA A 248 -20.92 -8.32 -11.78
C ALA A 248 -20.19 -9.37 -12.64
N LEU A 249 -20.04 -10.61 -12.15
CA LEU A 249 -19.53 -11.73 -12.94
C LEU A 249 -20.44 -12.09 -14.12
N GLY A 250 -21.74 -11.80 -14.01
CA GLY A 250 -22.73 -11.97 -15.08
C GLY A 250 -22.73 -10.84 -16.12
N LEU A 251 -21.98 -9.75 -15.90
CA LEU A 251 -21.89 -8.65 -16.86
C LEU A 251 -21.07 -9.10 -18.09
N THR A 252 -21.67 -8.98 -19.26
CA THR A 252 -21.07 -9.35 -20.55
C THR A 252 -19.76 -8.63 -20.85
N ASP A 253 -19.54 -7.47 -20.23
CA ASP A 253 -18.39 -6.60 -20.48
C ASP A 253 -17.11 -7.03 -19.72
N ILE A 254 -17.18 -7.98 -18.78
CA ILE A 254 -16.00 -8.40 -17.99
C ILE A 254 -14.86 -8.95 -18.87
N TRP A 255 -15.24 -9.58 -19.99
CA TRP A 255 -14.30 -10.17 -20.95
C TRP A 255 -13.40 -9.14 -21.61
N GLU A 256 -13.89 -7.90 -21.80
CA GLU A 256 -13.11 -6.80 -22.36
C GLU A 256 -11.96 -6.41 -21.42
N TYR A 257 -12.22 -6.42 -20.11
CA TYR A 257 -11.27 -6.00 -19.08
C TYR A 257 -10.29 -7.10 -18.67
N LEU A 258 -10.51 -8.37 -19.03
CA LEU A 258 -9.53 -9.44 -18.80
C LEU A 258 -8.17 -9.13 -19.44
N SER A 259 -8.19 -8.43 -20.58
CA SER A 259 -6.97 -7.97 -21.27
C SER A 259 -6.10 -7.05 -20.40
N VAL A 260 -6.68 -6.40 -19.39
CA VAL A 260 -5.98 -5.57 -18.40
C VAL A 260 -5.76 -6.34 -17.08
N ILE A 261 -6.79 -7.05 -16.60
CA ILE A 261 -6.75 -7.78 -15.33
C ILE A 261 -5.66 -8.85 -15.32
N ILE A 262 -5.52 -9.62 -16.41
CA ILE A 262 -4.53 -10.70 -16.47
C ILE A 262 -3.09 -10.16 -16.41
N PRO A 263 -2.67 -9.21 -17.28
CA PRO A 263 -1.34 -8.62 -17.18
C PRO A 263 -1.08 -7.95 -15.83
N MET A 264 -2.06 -7.23 -15.28
CA MET A 264 -1.91 -6.55 -14.00
C MET A 264 -1.84 -7.53 -12.81
N GLY A 265 -2.60 -8.61 -12.84
CA GLY A 265 -2.50 -9.68 -11.83
C GLY A 265 -1.13 -10.38 -11.88
N ILE A 266 -0.60 -10.64 -13.09
CA ILE A 266 0.76 -11.18 -13.25
C ILE A 266 1.81 -10.17 -12.75
N PHE A 267 1.65 -8.89 -13.07
CA PHE A 267 2.50 -7.82 -12.57
C PHE A 267 2.51 -7.80 -11.04
N ASN A 268 1.36 -7.98 -10.39
CA ASN A 268 1.26 -8.03 -8.93
C ASN A 268 1.95 -9.27 -8.34
N VAL A 269 1.85 -10.45 -8.99
CA VAL A 269 2.61 -11.64 -8.60
C VAL A 269 4.13 -11.37 -8.64
N ILE A 270 4.60 -10.71 -9.71
CA ILE A 270 6.01 -10.34 -9.84
C ILE A 270 6.39 -9.29 -8.80
N GLY A 271 5.52 -8.32 -8.52
CA GLY A 271 5.70 -7.33 -7.44
C GLY A 271 5.88 -7.99 -6.08
N SER A 272 5.00 -8.93 -5.73
CA SER A 272 5.14 -9.75 -4.52
C SER A 272 6.49 -10.50 -4.51
N LEU A 273 6.91 -11.10 -5.63
CA LEU A 273 8.21 -11.75 -5.72
C LEU A 273 9.40 -10.81 -5.46
N GLN A 274 9.39 -9.61 -6.06
CA GLN A 274 10.43 -8.60 -5.85
C GLN A 274 10.55 -8.21 -4.37
N ASN A 275 9.42 -8.18 -3.67
CA ASN A 275 9.37 -7.75 -2.29
C ASN A 275 9.90 -8.83 -1.33
N ILE A 276 9.59 -10.12 -1.59
CA ILE A 276 10.21 -11.23 -0.87
C ILE A 276 11.72 -11.26 -1.13
N GLU A 277 12.13 -11.01 -2.39
CA GLU A 277 13.54 -10.98 -2.77
C GLU A 277 14.30 -9.85 -2.08
N SER A 278 13.66 -8.69 -1.89
CA SER A 278 14.19 -7.57 -1.12
C SER A 278 14.31 -7.90 0.38
N ALA A 279 13.36 -8.65 0.95
CA ALA A 279 13.43 -9.08 2.35
C ALA A 279 14.53 -10.13 2.57
N GLU A 280 14.70 -11.07 1.65
CA GLU A 280 15.82 -12.01 1.69
C GLU A 280 17.16 -11.29 1.51
N ALA A 281 17.20 -10.12 0.84
CA ALA A 281 18.41 -9.30 0.75
C ALA A 281 18.84 -8.80 2.12
N CYS A 282 17.84 -8.43 2.93
CA CYS A 282 18.02 -8.03 4.31
C CYS A 282 18.16 -9.22 5.28
N GLY A 283 18.29 -10.46 4.77
CA GLY A 283 18.48 -11.66 5.57
C GLY A 283 17.23 -12.23 6.22
N ASP A 284 16.02 -11.88 5.75
CA ASP A 284 14.74 -12.48 6.17
C ASP A 284 14.15 -13.33 5.02
N SER A 285 14.33 -14.66 5.10
CA SER A 285 13.89 -15.59 4.05
C SER A 285 12.45 -16.08 4.29
N PHE A 286 11.49 -15.32 3.77
CA PHE A 286 10.07 -15.68 3.82
C PHE A 286 9.71 -16.76 2.80
N ASN A 287 8.75 -17.62 3.14
CA ASN A 287 8.22 -18.60 2.20
C ASN A 287 7.39 -17.89 1.12
N THR A 288 7.86 -17.95 -0.12
CA THR A 288 7.20 -17.32 -1.26
C THR A 288 5.77 -17.79 -1.45
N ARG A 289 5.54 -19.10 -1.43
CA ARG A 289 4.23 -19.67 -1.70
C ARG A 289 3.21 -19.26 -0.64
N ASP A 290 3.56 -19.38 0.64
CA ASP A 290 2.65 -19.04 1.73
C ASP A 290 2.28 -17.54 1.72
N SER A 291 3.24 -16.68 1.39
CA SER A 291 3.04 -15.23 1.32
C SER A 291 2.13 -14.84 0.15
N LEU A 292 2.38 -15.36 -1.06
CA LEU A 292 1.54 -15.08 -2.22
C LEU A 292 0.13 -15.69 -2.08
N LEU A 293 0.02 -16.88 -1.48
CA LEU A 293 -1.29 -17.46 -1.17
C LEU A 293 -2.08 -16.57 -0.21
N ALA A 294 -1.44 -16.06 0.84
CA ALA A 294 -2.09 -15.14 1.78
C ALA A 294 -2.50 -13.83 1.11
N ASN A 295 -1.69 -13.28 0.21
CA ASN A 295 -2.06 -12.09 -0.57
C ASN A 295 -3.30 -12.33 -1.44
N GLY A 296 -3.31 -13.45 -2.18
CA GLY A 296 -4.40 -13.78 -3.07
C GLY A 296 -5.70 -14.07 -2.31
N VAL A 297 -5.62 -14.83 -1.21
CA VAL A 297 -6.76 -15.06 -0.31
C VAL A 297 -7.23 -13.75 0.32
N GLY A 298 -6.32 -12.91 0.82
CA GLY A 298 -6.64 -11.60 1.39
C GLY A 298 -7.33 -10.68 0.38
N THR A 299 -6.90 -10.70 -0.87
CA THR A 299 -7.53 -9.95 -1.96
C THR A 299 -8.92 -10.47 -2.29
N ILE A 300 -9.11 -11.79 -2.36
CA ILE A 300 -10.43 -12.40 -2.61
C ILE A 300 -11.39 -12.08 -1.46
N VAL A 301 -10.96 -12.29 -0.21
CA VAL A 301 -11.77 -11.97 0.98
C VAL A 301 -12.09 -10.48 1.01
N GLY A 302 -11.09 -9.64 0.72
CA GLY A 302 -11.29 -8.20 0.60
C GLY A 302 -12.33 -7.85 -0.47
N SER A 303 -12.31 -8.51 -1.63
CA SER A 303 -13.28 -8.23 -2.71
C SER A 303 -14.73 -8.52 -2.29
N PHE A 304 -14.94 -9.46 -1.37
CA PHE A 304 -16.26 -9.68 -0.75
C PHE A 304 -16.64 -8.62 0.28
N LEU A 305 -15.65 -7.87 0.78
CA LEU A 305 -15.77 -6.77 1.74
C LEU A 305 -15.57 -5.41 1.05
N ASP A 306 -15.94 -5.25 -0.23
CA ASP A 306 -15.89 -3.98 -0.97
C ASP A 306 -14.50 -3.46 -1.35
N LEU A 307 -13.46 -4.30 -1.26
CA LEU A 307 -12.12 -3.95 -1.71
C LEU A 307 -12.02 -4.01 -3.24
N LEU A 308 -11.90 -2.82 -3.82
CA LEU A 308 -11.80 -2.61 -5.27
C LEU A 308 -10.44 -2.96 -5.89
N PHE A 309 -9.40 -3.17 -5.09
CA PHE A 309 -8.03 -3.27 -5.58
C PHE A 309 -7.31 -4.46 -4.98
N GLN A 310 -6.33 -4.98 -5.72
CA GLN A 310 -5.49 -6.02 -5.20
C GLN A 310 -4.65 -5.50 -4.04
N LEU A 311 -4.71 -6.22 -2.91
CA LEU A 311 -3.79 -6.01 -1.81
C LEU A 311 -2.58 -6.90 -2.00
N GLN A 312 -1.42 -6.31 -1.79
CA GLN A 312 -0.15 -7.01 -1.78
C GLN A 312 0.76 -6.32 -0.77
N PHE A 313 1.81 -7.01 -0.34
CA PHE A 313 2.78 -6.34 0.50
C PHE A 313 3.59 -5.35 -0.33
N ILE A 314 3.84 -4.16 0.21
CA ILE A 314 4.44 -3.02 -0.49
C ILE A 314 5.89 -2.87 -0.05
N SER A 315 6.83 -2.98 -0.97
CA SER A 315 8.23 -2.67 -0.68
C SER A 315 8.48 -1.18 -0.58
N VAL A 316 8.34 -0.65 0.62
CA VAL A 316 9.01 0.63 0.95
C VAL A 316 9.73 0.57 2.32
N ILE A 317 9.42 -0.38 3.21
CA ILE A 317 9.74 -0.16 4.63
C ILE A 317 10.10 -1.47 5.36
N LEU A 318 11.34 -1.95 5.23
CA LEU A 318 11.92 -2.85 6.24
C LEU A 318 12.59 -2.00 7.32
N VAL A 319 11.79 -1.22 8.05
CA VAL A 319 12.35 -0.38 9.09
C VAL A 319 12.96 -1.25 10.19
N GLY A 320 14.21 -0.95 10.54
CA GLY A 320 14.92 -1.58 11.64
C GLY A 320 16.22 -2.28 11.24
N LYS A 321 16.43 -2.58 9.95
CA LYS A 321 17.72 -3.06 9.44
C LYS A 321 18.48 -1.94 8.71
N PRO A 322 19.81 -1.86 8.83
CA PRO A 322 20.59 -0.78 8.23
C PRO A 322 20.59 -0.90 6.69
N TRP A 323 19.58 -0.32 6.05
CA TRP A 323 19.43 -0.17 4.58
C TRP A 323 20.63 0.49 3.88
N VAL A 324 21.53 1.14 4.61
CA VAL A 324 22.57 2.01 4.05
C VAL A 324 23.87 1.26 3.71
N GLN A 325 24.06 0.00 4.12
CA GLN A 325 25.31 -0.71 3.80
C GLN A 325 25.31 -1.41 2.43
N GLU A 326 24.17 -1.89 1.93
CA GLU A 326 24.16 -2.69 0.68
C GLU A 326 23.97 -1.87 -0.60
N LEU A 327 23.33 -0.71 -0.53
CA LEU A 327 23.26 0.22 -1.68
C LEU A 327 24.61 0.84 -2.04
N VAL A 328 25.55 0.90 -1.09
CA VAL A 328 26.93 1.37 -1.31
C VAL A 328 27.83 0.25 -1.87
N ILE A 329 27.39 -1.01 -1.84
CA ILE A 329 28.14 -2.15 -2.38
C ILE A 329 27.68 -2.49 -3.82
N LEU A 330 26.55 -1.92 -4.28
CA LEU A 330 25.96 -2.17 -5.61
C LEU A 330 25.89 -0.92 -6.52
N LEU A 331 26.57 0.16 -6.15
CA LEU A 331 26.96 1.27 -7.04
C LEU A 331 28.48 1.32 -7.13
#